data_AF-A0A2V7TXU5-F1
#
_entry.id   AF-A0A2V7TXU5-F1
#
_cell.length_a   1.000
_cell.length_b   1.000
_cell.length_c   1.000
_cell.angle_alpha   90.00
_cell.angle_beta   90.00
_cell.angle_gamma   90.00
#
_symmetry.space_group_name_H-M   'P 1'
#
loop_
_entity.id
_entity.type
_entity.pdbx_description
1 polymer ?
#
loop_
_entity_poly.entity_id
_entity_poly.type
_entity_poly.pdbx_seq_one_letter_code
_entity_poly.pdbx_strand_id
1 'polypeptide(L)'
;TRIALDPSDPLRLKVILPRDGRDVVIPCRLVWRSERFDPDTGRAAGVAVRFGELEEPARRLLDAYSREGLVPQTDPAPADRFEYRSLERPTLDVEELNRLGLDGWELAAAWPDGKLVRLVLLRRI
;
A
#
# COMPACT_ATOMS: atom_id res chain seq x y z
N THR A 1 -9.88 10.04 13.62
CA THR A 1 -9.30 11.36 13.32
C THR A 1 -10.05 11.96 12.16
N ARG A 2 -10.67 13.14 12.31
CA ARG A 2 -11.44 13.78 11.24
C ARG A 2 -10.46 14.62 10.41
N ILE A 3 -10.30 14.29 9.13
CA ILE A 3 -9.39 15.00 8.23
C ILE A 3 -10.14 16.23 7.70
N ALA A 4 -9.94 17.39 8.32
CA ALA A 4 -10.51 18.66 7.87
C ALA A 4 -9.69 19.20 6.68
N LEU A 5 -10.01 18.73 5.48
CA LEU A 5 -9.44 19.23 4.22
C LEU A 5 -10.57 19.74 3.32
N ASP A 6 -10.43 20.98 2.86
CA ASP A 6 -11.30 21.55 1.84
C ASP A 6 -10.84 21.07 0.45
N PRO A 7 -11.75 20.59 -0.43
CA PRO A 7 -11.41 20.22 -1.80
C PRO A 7 -10.76 21.32 -2.64
N SER A 8 -10.98 22.59 -2.28
CA SER A 8 -10.42 23.76 -2.96
C SER A 8 -9.02 24.15 -2.47
N ASP A 9 -8.57 23.60 -1.34
CA ASP A 9 -7.27 23.96 -0.78
C ASP A 9 -6.12 23.33 -1.58
N PRO A 10 -5.06 24.10 -1.89
CA PRO A 10 -3.84 23.54 -2.44
C PRO A 10 -3.15 22.69 -1.37
N LEU A 11 -2.90 21.41 -1.70
CA LEU A 11 -2.25 20.46 -0.79
C LEU A 11 -0.80 20.22 -1.20
N ARG A 12 0.02 19.86 -0.20
CA ARG A 12 1.40 19.39 -0.40
C ARG A 12 1.54 18.04 0.28
N LEU A 13 1.79 17.01 -0.51
CA LEU A 13 2.05 15.67 -0.01
C LEU A 13 3.56 15.49 0.18
N LYS A 14 3.99 15.31 1.43
CA LYS A 14 5.36 14.89 1.73
C LYS A 14 5.43 13.36 1.68
N VAL A 15 6.22 12.81 0.78
CA VAL A 15 6.45 11.37 0.65
C VAL A 15 7.94 11.06 0.87
N ILE A 16 8.21 9.91 1.46
CA ILE A 16 9.54 9.32 1.49
C ILE A 16 9.59 8.34 0.32
N LEU A 17 10.48 8.58 -0.65
CA LEU A 17 10.60 7.70 -1.80
C LEU A 17 11.14 6.32 -1.37
N PRO A 18 10.59 5.23 -1.95
CA PRO A 18 11.10 3.90 -1.71
C PRO A 18 12.55 3.79 -2.21
N ARG A 19 13.36 2.96 -1.55
CA ARG A 19 14.79 2.65 -1.82
C ARG A 19 15.80 3.70 -1.38
N ASP A 20 15.64 4.96 -1.75
CA ASP A 20 16.64 6.00 -1.45
C ASP A 20 16.30 6.85 -0.21
N GLY A 21 15.10 6.65 0.36
CA GLY A 21 14.66 7.31 1.59
C GLY A 21 14.53 8.83 1.46
N ARG A 22 14.49 9.35 0.23
CA ARG A 22 14.48 10.78 -0.02
C ARG A 22 13.10 11.37 0.27
N ASP A 23 13.09 12.46 1.02
CA ASP A 23 11.91 13.29 1.20
C ASP A 23 11.60 14.07 -0.09
N VAL A 24 10.39 13.91 -0.62
CA VAL A 24 9.88 14.69 -1.76
C VAL A 24 8.56 15.35 -1.37
N VAL A 25 8.40 16.62 -1.76
CA VAL A 25 7.16 17.37 -1.57
C VAL A 25 6.46 17.52 -2.91
N ILE A 26 5.25 16.99 -3.01
CA ILE A 26 4.47 16.94 -4.24
C ILE A 26 3.25 17.87 -4.09
N PRO A 27 3.14 18.94 -4.91
CA PRO A 27 1.90 19.71 -5.01
C PRO A 27 0.76 18.79 -5.45
N CYS A 28 -0.38 18.83 -4.79
CA CYS A 28 -1.51 17.96 -5.12
C CYS A 28 -2.85 18.63 -4.81
N ARG A 29 -3.93 18.02 -5.34
CA ARG A 29 -5.31 18.43 -5.06
C ARG A 29 -6.14 17.25 -4.60
N LEU A 30 -7.05 17.49 -3.67
CA LEU A 30 -8.00 16.47 -3.23
C LEU A 30 -8.94 16.08 -4.38
N VAL A 31 -9.12 14.78 -4.60
CA VAL A 31 -10.09 14.27 -5.59
C VAL A 31 -11.12 13.33 -4.98
N TRP A 32 -10.84 12.76 -3.82
CA TRP A 32 -11.78 11.94 -3.07
C TRP A 32 -11.42 11.92 -1.60
N ARG A 33 -12.41 11.76 -0.72
CA ARG A 33 -12.22 11.59 0.72
C ARG A 33 -13.21 10.58 1.28
N SER A 34 -12.78 9.84 2.27
CA SER A 34 -13.67 9.11 3.17
C SER A 34 -13.28 9.40 4.62
N GLU A 35 -14.29 9.78 5.42
CA GLU A 35 -14.12 9.97 6.86
C GLU A 35 -14.23 8.66 7.64
N ARG A 36 -14.58 7.55 6.97
CA ARG A 36 -14.86 6.25 7.59
C ARG A 36 -14.23 5.11 6.80
N PHE A 37 -14.00 4.01 7.49
CA PHE A 37 -13.68 2.75 6.84
C PHE A 37 -14.84 2.33 5.95
N ASP A 38 -14.54 1.95 4.71
CA ASP A 38 -15.50 1.39 3.75
C ASP A 38 -15.47 -0.14 3.87
N PRO A 39 -16.52 -0.77 4.45
CA PRO A 39 -16.55 -2.21 4.66
C PRO A 39 -16.70 -3.02 3.38
N ASP A 40 -17.24 -2.43 2.31
CA ASP A 40 -17.47 -3.12 1.04
C ASP A 40 -16.18 -3.24 0.23
N THR A 41 -15.28 -2.27 0.37
CA THR A 41 -13.99 -2.25 -0.34
C THR A 41 -12.79 -2.52 0.57
N GLY A 42 -13.01 -2.64 1.89
CA GLY A 42 -11.95 -2.78 2.89
C GLY A 42 -11.04 -1.55 3.00
N ARG A 43 -11.45 -0.40 2.45
CA ARG A 43 -10.60 0.79 2.39
C ARG A 43 -10.66 1.57 3.70
N ALA A 44 -9.49 1.91 4.23
CA ALA A 44 -9.37 2.79 5.37
C ALA A 44 -9.95 4.19 5.09
N ALA A 45 -10.38 4.87 6.16
CA ALA A 45 -10.65 6.30 6.10
C ALA A 45 -9.39 7.03 5.60
N GLY A 46 -9.54 7.94 4.65
CA GLY A 46 -8.41 8.56 3.99
C GLY A 46 -8.80 9.50 2.88
N VAL A 47 -7.80 9.96 2.15
CA VAL A 47 -7.96 10.89 1.03
C VAL A 47 -7.25 10.35 -0.20
N ALA A 48 -7.85 10.55 -1.36
CA ALA A 48 -7.16 10.40 -2.64
C ALA A 48 -6.83 11.79 -3.17
N VAL A 49 -5.58 11.96 -3.59
CA VAL A 49 -5.10 13.21 -4.17
C VAL A 49 -4.64 12.97 -5.60
N ARG A 50 -4.84 13.96 -6.45
CA ARG A 50 -4.21 14.01 -7.77
C ARG A 50 -2.93 14.82 -7.64
N PHE A 51 -1.81 14.22 -8.01
CA PHE A 51 -0.53 14.91 -8.05
C PHE A 51 -0.54 15.99 -9.14
N GLY A 52 0.12 17.11 -8.86
CA GLY A 52 0.51 18.10 -9.85
C GLY A 52 1.74 17.64 -10.63
N GLU A 53 2.55 18.58 -11.10
CA GLU A 53 3.81 18.25 -11.77
C GLU A 53 4.80 17.65 -10.77
N LEU A 54 5.18 16.39 -11.01
CA LEU A 54 6.34 15.77 -10.36
C LEU A 54 7.58 16.00 -11.20
N GLU A 55 8.70 16.22 -10.53
CA GLU A 55 10.00 16.15 -11.17
C GLU A 55 10.21 14.76 -11.80
N GLU A 56 10.77 14.73 -13.01
CA GLU A 56 11.04 13.52 -13.78
C GLU A 56 11.76 12.39 -12.99
N PRO A 57 12.75 12.68 -12.13
CA PRO A 57 13.39 11.64 -11.32
C PRO A 57 12.42 10.99 -10.31
N ALA A 58 11.60 11.79 -9.62
CA ALA A 58 10.64 11.27 -8.64
C ALA A 58 9.51 10.48 -9.32
N ARG A 59 9.04 10.95 -10.49
CA ARG A 59 8.03 10.24 -11.28
C ARG A 59 8.54 8.87 -11.72
N ARG A 60 9.76 8.78 -12.25
CA ARG A 60 10.37 7.51 -12.66
C ARG A 60 10.51 6.52 -11.50
N LEU A 61 10.88 6.98 -10.31
CA LEU A 61 11.02 6.14 -9.13
C LEU A 61 9.66 5.60 -8.64
N LEU A 62 8.64 6.46 -8.58
CA LEU A 62 7.28 6.04 -8.23
C LEU A 62 6.68 5.08 -9.27
N ASP A 63 6.89 5.35 -10.56
CA ASP A 63 6.45 4.47 -11.64
C ASP A 63 7.15 3.11 -11.58
N ALA A 64 8.47 3.09 -11.36
CA ALA A 64 9.22 1.86 -11.18
C ALA A 64 8.68 1.06 -9.99
N TYR A 65 8.54 1.69 -8.82
CA TYR A 65 8.01 1.05 -7.63
C TYR A 65 6.60 0.49 -7.83
N SER A 66 5.70 1.24 -8.50
CA SER A 66 4.34 0.78 -8.79
C SER A 66 4.28 -0.48 -9.67
N ARG A 67 5.34 -0.74 -10.43
CA ARG A 67 5.45 -1.87 -11.37
C ARG A 67 6.29 -3.02 -10.83
N GLU A 68 7.04 -2.83 -9.74
CA GLU A 68 7.91 -3.86 -9.16
C GLU A 68 7.14 -5.12 -8.72
N GLY A 69 5.88 -4.99 -8.29
CA GLY A 69 5.00 -6.14 -7.99
C GLY A 69 4.33 -6.79 -9.21
N LEU A 70 4.56 -6.27 -10.43
CA LEU A 70 3.83 -6.64 -11.65
C LEU A 70 4.74 -7.17 -12.77
N VAL A 71 6.06 -7.21 -12.57
CA VAL A 71 7.03 -7.73 -13.56
C VAL A 71 7.57 -9.09 -13.09
N PRO A 72 7.31 -10.20 -13.81
CA PRO A 72 8.01 -11.45 -13.58
C PRO A 72 9.52 -11.23 -13.82
N GLN A 73 10.35 -11.40 -12.80
CA GLN A 73 11.81 -11.28 -12.94
C GLN A 73 12.45 -12.64 -13.22
N THR A 74 13.36 -12.67 -14.21
CA THR A 74 14.06 -13.88 -14.66
C THR A 74 15.21 -14.30 -13.75
N ASP A 75 15.73 -13.38 -12.93
CA ASP A 75 16.73 -13.67 -11.91
C ASP A 75 16.72 -12.55 -10.85
N PRO A 76 16.32 -12.81 -9.59
CA PRO A 76 16.31 -11.79 -8.57
C PRO A 76 17.75 -11.42 -8.17
N ALA A 77 18.00 -10.13 -7.90
CA ALA A 77 19.11 -9.71 -7.02
C ALA A 77 19.10 -10.57 -5.74
N PRO A 78 20.15 -10.62 -4.89
CA PRO A 78 20.03 -11.23 -3.57
C PRO A 78 19.01 -10.43 -2.76
N ALA A 79 17.74 -10.72 -3.03
CA ALA A 79 16.60 -10.30 -2.28
C ALA A 79 16.80 -10.86 -0.89
N ASP A 80 16.45 -10.09 0.13
CA ASP A 80 15.93 -10.69 1.35
C ASP A 80 15.09 -11.88 0.89
N ARG A 81 15.51 -13.12 1.16
CA ARG A 81 14.78 -14.25 0.58
C ARG A 81 13.41 -14.18 1.26
N PHE A 82 12.33 -14.21 0.49
CA PHE A 82 10.99 -14.13 1.07
C PHE A 82 10.32 -15.48 0.90
N GLU A 83 9.82 -16.04 2.00
CA GLU A 83 8.77 -17.04 1.93
C GLU A 83 7.44 -16.36 1.65
N TYR A 84 6.64 -16.96 0.78
CA TYR A 84 5.32 -16.49 0.37
C TYR A 84 4.25 -17.48 0.82
N ARG A 85 3.14 -16.96 1.33
CA ARG A 85 1.96 -17.75 1.66
C ARG A 85 0.68 -17.01 1.27
N SER A 86 -0.23 -17.73 0.63
CA SER A 86 -1.61 -17.28 0.37
C SER A 86 -2.56 -18.04 1.27
N LEU A 87 -3.45 -17.32 1.96
CA LEU A 87 -4.54 -17.90 2.74
C LEU A 87 -5.87 -17.37 2.25
N GLU A 88 -6.88 -18.24 2.21
CA GLU A 88 -8.26 -17.84 1.96
C GLU A 88 -9.07 -18.06 3.23
N ARG A 89 -9.77 -17.03 3.67
CA ARG A 89 -10.59 -17.06 4.89
C ARG A 89 -11.96 -16.47 4.61
N PRO A 90 -13.05 -17.01 5.18
CA PRO A 90 -14.37 -16.39 5.04
C PRO A 90 -14.45 -15.02 5.71
N THR A 91 -13.64 -14.80 6.76
CA THR A 91 -13.52 -13.51 7.47
C THR A 91 -12.08 -13.34 7.98
N LEU A 92 -11.69 -12.10 8.28
CA LEU A 92 -10.39 -11.82 8.89
C LEU A 92 -10.42 -12.15 10.40
N ASP A 93 -9.58 -13.07 10.83
CA ASP A 93 -9.35 -13.39 12.24
C ASP A 93 -8.10 -12.66 12.76
N VAL A 94 -8.30 -11.72 13.68
CA VAL A 94 -7.23 -10.90 14.26
C VAL A 94 -6.26 -11.74 15.10
N GLU A 95 -6.72 -12.79 15.78
CA GLU A 95 -5.84 -13.65 16.57
C GLU A 95 -4.99 -14.56 15.69
N GLU A 96 -5.53 -15.02 14.55
CA GLU A 96 -4.75 -15.73 13.54
C GLU A 96 -3.67 -14.82 12.94
N LEU A 97 -4.01 -13.59 12.55
CA LEU A 97 -3.04 -12.63 12.02
C LEU A 97 -1.95 -12.27 13.03
N ASN A 98 -2.31 -12.10 14.30
CA ASN A 98 -1.34 -11.82 15.35
C ASN A 98 -0.36 -13.00 15.54
N ARG A 99 -0.85 -14.25 15.51
CA ARG A 99 0.02 -15.43 15.57
C ARG A 99 0.96 -15.52 14.37
N LEU A 100 0.44 -15.26 13.16
CA LEU A 100 1.26 -15.21 11.95
C LEU A 100 2.35 -14.13 12.04
N GLY A 101 2.01 -12.96 12.59
CA GLY A 101 2.98 -11.90 12.87
C GLY A 101 4.09 -12.32 13.85
N LEU A 102 3.74 -13.05 14.90
CA LEU A 102 4.71 -13.62 15.85
C LEU A 102 5.63 -14.66 15.20
N ASP A 103 5.13 -15.39 14.19
CA ASP A 103 5.89 -16.36 13.39
C ASP A 103 6.72 -15.70 12.26
N GLY A 104 6.78 -14.36 12.24
CA GLY A 104 7.56 -13.56 11.30
C GLY A 104 6.86 -13.29 9.96
N TRP A 105 5.58 -13.60 9.83
CA TRP A 105 4.81 -13.32 8.62
C TRP A 105 4.20 -11.92 8.65
N GLU A 106 4.46 -11.15 7.61
CA GLU A 106 3.91 -9.83 7.36
C GLU A 106 2.78 -9.91 6.33
N LEU A 107 1.63 -9.32 6.64
CA LEU A 107 0.52 -9.22 5.69
C LEU A 107 0.86 -8.15 4.64
N ALA A 108 1.16 -8.58 3.42
CA ALA A 108 1.51 -7.69 2.32
C ALA A 108 0.27 -7.16 1.58
N ALA A 109 -0.79 -7.98 1.47
CA ALA A 109 -2.03 -7.59 0.84
C ALA A 109 -3.21 -8.45 1.32
N ALA A 110 -4.40 -7.85 1.35
CA ALA A 110 -5.65 -8.54 1.61
C ALA A 110 -6.74 -7.98 0.69
N TRP A 111 -7.55 -8.85 0.09
CA TRP A 111 -8.66 -8.44 -0.76
C TRP A 111 -9.80 -9.46 -0.75
N PRO A 112 -11.05 -9.02 -0.97
CA PRO A 112 -12.18 -9.92 -1.14
C PRO A 112 -12.05 -10.73 -2.44
N ASP A 113 -12.32 -12.03 -2.37
CA ASP A 113 -12.41 -12.96 -3.49
C ASP A 113 -13.71 -13.79 -3.35
N GLY A 114 -14.78 -13.29 -3.97
CA GLY A 114 -16.12 -13.87 -3.85
C GLY A 114 -16.65 -13.80 -2.41
N LYS A 115 -16.84 -14.96 -1.77
CA LYS A 115 -17.29 -15.08 -0.37
C LYS A 115 -16.13 -15.18 0.64
N LEU A 116 -14.90 -15.06 0.15
CA LEU A 116 -13.68 -15.21 0.95
C LEU A 116 -12.90 -13.90 0.92
N VAL A 117 -11.91 -13.81 1.79
CA VAL A 117 -10.84 -12.83 1.79
C VAL A 117 -9.55 -13.59 1.51
N ARG A 118 -8.84 -13.19 0.46
CA ARG A 118 -7.51 -13.70 0.17
C ARG A 118 -6.48 -12.82 0.86
N LEU A 119 -5.55 -13.46 1.56
CA LEU A 119 -4.47 -12.85 2.32
C LEU A 119 -3.15 -13.29 1.71
N VAL A 120 -2.28 -12.33 1.39
CA VAL A 120 -0.91 -12.57 0.96
C VAL A 120 0.03 -12.18 2.09
N LEU A 121 0.80 -13.17 2.54
CA LEU A 121 1.76 -13.05 3.61
C LEU A 121 3.16 -13.26 3.07
N LEU A 122 4.10 -12.46 3.55
CA LEU A 122 5.52 -12.53 3.23
C LEU A 122 6.31 -12.70 4.51
N ARG A 123 7.37 -13.51 4.49
CA ARG A 123 8.31 -13.62 5.61
C ARG A 123 9.74 -13.57 5.08
N ARG A 124 10.57 -12.71 5.66
CA ARG A 124 12.02 -12.66 5.33
C ARG A 124 12.73 -13.89 5.89
N ILE A 125 13.67 -14.44 5.12
CA ILE A 125 14.58 -15.54 5.46
C ILE A 125 16.02 -15.19 5.06
#